data_AF-A0A955FMJ0-F1
#
_entry.id   AF-A0A955FMJ0-F1
#
_cell.length_a   1.000
_cell.length_b   1.000
_cell.length_c   1.000
_cell.angle_alpha   90.00
_cell.angle_beta   90.00
_cell.angle_gamma   90.00
#
_symmetry.space_group_name_H-M   'P 1'
#
loop_
_entity.id
_entity.type
_entity.pdbx_description
1 polymer ?
#
loop_
_entity_poly.entity_id
_entity_poly.type
_entity_poly.pdbx_seq_one_letter_code
_entity_poly.pdbx_strand_id
1 'polypeptide(L)'
;MSAAAGHAEPATSGQSRAPGPGRPRDPLVDRAILDAAVELLSDGGIEAMTMESVATRAGVSRASVYRRYANRVDLMEAAFHAAA
;
A
#
# COMPACT_ATOMS: atom_id res chain seq x y z
N MET A 1 -11.32 45.22 -22.96
CA MET A 1 -11.42 44.00 -23.80
C MET A 1 -10.05 43.33 -23.73
N SER A 2 -9.67 42.65 -22.66
CA SER A 2 -10.06 41.30 -22.21
C SER A 2 -9.83 40.18 -23.21
N ALA A 3 -9.00 39.24 -22.76
CA ALA A 3 -8.91 37.83 -23.09
C ALA A 3 -8.15 37.39 -24.35
N ALA A 4 -6.94 36.90 -24.06
CA ALA A 4 -6.22 35.87 -24.78
C ALA A 4 -7.00 34.54 -24.82
N ALA A 5 -6.83 33.78 -25.91
CA ALA A 5 -6.67 32.32 -25.92
C ALA A 5 -6.74 31.84 -27.37
N GLY A 6 -5.61 31.85 -28.07
CA GLY A 6 -5.39 30.92 -29.16
C GLY A 6 -4.60 29.75 -28.60
N HIS A 7 -5.09 28.54 -28.77
CA HIS A 7 -4.39 27.38 -29.34
C HIS A 7 -5.41 26.24 -29.48
N ALA A 8 -5.53 25.75 -30.71
CA ALA A 8 -6.32 24.58 -31.08
C ALA A 8 -5.54 23.28 -30.85
N GLU A 9 -6.23 22.17 -31.13
CA GLU A 9 -5.81 20.75 -31.23
C GLU A 9 -6.16 19.86 -30.01
N PRO A 10 -6.41 18.55 -30.22
CA PRO A 10 -7.63 17.99 -30.79
C PRO A 10 -8.24 16.92 -29.85
N ALA A 11 -9.44 16.45 -30.19
CA ALA A 11 -10.05 15.29 -29.55
C ALA A 11 -9.18 14.03 -29.74
N THR A 12 -8.74 13.42 -28.65
CA THR A 12 -8.35 12.00 -28.62
C THR A 12 -9.32 11.25 -27.73
N SER A 13 -10.30 10.62 -28.37
CA SER A 13 -11.00 9.48 -27.78
C SER A 13 -10.14 8.23 -27.95
N GLY A 14 -9.97 7.49 -26.86
CA GLY A 14 -9.70 6.05 -26.92
C GLY A 14 -8.23 5.65 -26.82
N GLN A 15 -7.83 5.30 -25.60
CA GLN A 15 -7.49 3.91 -25.29
C GLN A 15 -7.44 3.73 -23.78
N SER A 16 -8.59 3.37 -23.20
CA SER A 16 -8.66 2.68 -21.92
C SER A 16 -7.84 1.40 -22.06
N ARG A 17 -6.58 1.44 -21.62
CA ARG A 17 -5.85 0.20 -21.35
C ARG A 17 -6.56 -0.45 -20.17
N ALA A 18 -7.23 -1.57 -20.44
CA ALA A 18 -7.75 -2.44 -19.40
C ALA A 18 -6.64 -2.65 -18.35
N PRO A 19 -6.95 -2.61 -17.03
CA PRO A 19 -5.96 -2.92 -16.01
C PRO A 19 -5.48 -4.34 -16.25
N GLY A 20 -4.28 -4.48 -16.84
CA GLY A 20 -3.60 -5.76 -16.87
C GLY A 20 -3.42 -6.24 -15.42
N PRO A 21 -3.32 -7.56 -15.18
CA PRO A 21 -3.01 -8.07 -13.86
C PRO A 21 -1.77 -7.32 -13.37
N GLY A 22 -1.93 -6.54 -12.30
CA GLY A 22 -0.92 -5.60 -11.84
C GLY A 22 0.43 -6.30 -11.67
N ARG A 23 1.52 -5.53 -11.83
CA ARG A 23 2.89 -5.98 -11.51
C ARG A 23 2.85 -6.90 -10.28
N PRO A 24 3.44 -8.11 -10.34
CA PRO A 24 3.42 -9.04 -9.22
C PRO A 24 3.76 -8.31 -7.92
N ARG A 25 3.01 -8.58 -6.85
CA ARG A 25 3.27 -8.01 -5.53
C ARG A 25 4.73 -8.26 -5.18
N ASP A 26 5.44 -7.21 -4.80
CA ASP A 26 6.85 -7.35 -4.40
C ASP A 26 6.91 -8.13 -3.07
N PRO A 27 7.47 -9.36 -3.08
CA PRO A 27 7.51 -10.22 -1.89
C PRO A 27 8.42 -9.67 -0.80
N LEU A 28 9.40 -8.81 -1.14
CA LEU A 28 10.26 -8.18 -0.15
C LEU A 28 9.48 -7.17 0.69
N VAL A 29 8.53 -6.47 0.07
CA VAL A 29 7.65 -5.53 0.78
C VAL A 29 6.66 -6.28 1.66
N ASP A 30 6.09 -7.40 1.18
CA ASP A 30 5.22 -8.25 2.01
C ASP A 30 5.97 -8.74 3.25
N ARG A 31 7.21 -9.23 3.05
CA ARG A 31 8.05 -9.69 4.16
C ARG A 31 8.38 -8.58 5.15
N ALA A 32 8.80 -7.41 4.68
CA ALA A 32 9.13 -6.27 5.55
C ALA A 32 7.92 -5.81 6.39
N ILE A 33 6.72 -5.82 5.81
CA ILE A 33 5.49 -5.49 6.52
C ILE A 33 5.18 -6.52 7.60
N LEU A 34 5.31 -7.82 7.29
CA LEU A 34 5.05 -8.90 8.25
C LEU A 34 6.08 -8.91 9.39
N ASP A 35 7.37 -8.74 9.08
CA ASP A 35 8.43 -8.65 10.10
C ASP A 35 8.18 -7.47 11.05
N ALA A 36 7.87 -6.28 10.49
CA ALA A 36 7.52 -5.12 11.30
C ALA A 36 6.29 -5.35 12.19
N ALA A 37 5.27 -6.06 11.68
CA ALA A 37 4.08 -6.39 12.46
C ALA A 37 4.40 -7.35 13.61
N VAL A 38 5.17 -8.41 13.36
CA VAL A 38 5.61 -9.38 14.39
C VAL A 38 6.43 -8.69 15.48
N GLU A 39 7.36 -7.81 15.09
CA GLU A 39 8.18 -7.06 16.04
C GLU A 39 7.33 -6.13 16.91
N LEU A 40 6.40 -5.37 16.33
CA LEU A 40 5.50 -4.49 17.08
C LEU A 40 4.59 -5.26 18.04
N LEU A 41 4.07 -6.41 17.61
CA LEU A 41 3.27 -7.29 18.46
C LEU A 41 4.09 -7.85 19.63
N SER A 42 5.36 -8.18 19.39
CA SER A 42 6.25 -8.72 20.42
C SER A 42 6.67 -7.66 21.44
N ASP A 43 6.95 -6.44 20.98
CA ASP A 43 7.48 -5.35 21.82
C ASP A 43 6.38 -4.64 22.62
N GLY A 44 5.18 -4.48 22.04
CA GLY A 44 4.12 -3.64 22.62
C GLY A 44 2.70 -4.14 22.37
N GLY A 45 2.54 -5.37 21.89
CA GLY A 45 1.24 -5.99 21.70
C GLY A 45 0.35 -5.32 20.65
N ILE A 46 -0.95 -5.61 20.73
CA ILE A 46 -1.97 -5.16 19.76
C ILE A 46 -2.10 -3.64 19.70
N GLU A 47 -1.84 -2.95 20.81
CA GLU A 47 -1.92 -1.48 20.88
C GLU A 47 -0.78 -0.81 20.10
N ALA A 48 0.44 -1.35 20.19
CA ALA A 48 1.59 -0.86 19.43
C ALA A 48 1.46 -1.14 17.94
N MET A 49 0.79 -2.24 17.54
CA MET A 49 0.60 -2.59 16.14
C MET A 49 -0.54 -1.77 15.50
N THR A 50 -0.21 -0.61 14.94
CA THR A 50 -1.10 0.16 14.06
C THR A 50 -0.63 0.11 12.61
N MET A 51 -1.53 0.30 11.64
CA MET A 51 -1.18 0.35 10.21
C MET A 51 -0.10 1.40 9.91
N GLU A 52 -0.11 2.51 10.65
CA GLU A 52 0.90 3.57 10.57
C GLU A 52 2.25 3.12 11.15
N SER A 53 2.26 2.56 12.36
CA SER A 53 3.50 2.09 12.99
C SER A 53 4.18 0.99 12.15
N VAL A 54 3.40 0.10 11.55
CA VAL A 54 3.91 -0.96 10.67
C VAL A 54 4.51 -0.35 9.42
N ALA A 55 3.82 0.58 8.76
CA ALA A 55 4.34 1.26 7.58
C ALA A 55 5.68 1.96 7.88
N THR A 56 5.75 2.69 9.00
CA THR A 56 6.96 3.38 9.45
C THR A 56 8.09 2.39 9.72
N ARG A 57 7.83 1.31 10.45
CA ARG A 57 8.85 0.32 10.82
C ARG A 57 9.33 -0.50 9.63
N ALA A 58 8.44 -0.88 8.72
CA ALA A 58 8.77 -1.58 7.49
C ALA A 58 9.46 -0.67 6.44
N GLY A 59 9.53 0.65 6.67
CA GLY A 59 10.11 1.60 5.72
C GLY A 59 9.29 1.77 4.44
N VAL A 60 7.97 1.62 4.52
CA VAL A 60 7.06 1.69 3.37
C VAL A 60 5.95 2.72 3.57
N SER A 61 5.29 3.12 2.49
CA SER A 61 4.14 4.01 2.59
C SER A 61 2.91 3.30 3.16
N ARG A 62 2.05 4.02 3.88
CA ARG A 62 0.75 3.49 4.37
C ARG A 62 -0.09 2.91 3.24
N ALA A 63 -0.12 3.57 2.09
CA ALA A 63 -0.81 3.07 0.90
C ALA A 63 -0.27 1.71 0.44
N SER A 64 1.03 1.44 0.64
CA SER A 64 1.62 0.13 0.33
C SER A 64 1.16 -0.97 1.28
N VAL A 65 0.93 -0.65 2.55
CA VAL A 65 0.34 -1.58 3.53
C VAL A 65 -1.14 -1.82 3.21
N TYR A 66 -1.93 -0.76 3.00
CA TYR A 66 -3.36 -0.87 2.70
C TYR A 66 -3.68 -1.57 1.37
N ARG A 67 -2.77 -1.51 0.38
CA ARG A 67 -2.92 -2.29 -0.87
C ARG A 67 -2.79 -3.81 -0.64
N ARG A 68 -2.21 -4.23 0.49
CA ARG A 68 -1.90 -5.63 0.82
C ARG A 68 -2.83 -6.19 1.87
N TYR A 69 -3.12 -5.39 2.90
CA TYR A 69 -3.97 -5.74 4.03
C TYR A 69 -5.05 -4.67 4.16
N ALA A 70 -6.33 -5.07 4.08
CA ALA A 70 -7.42 -4.10 4.06
C ALA A 70 -7.59 -3.41 5.42
N ASN A 71 -7.24 -4.12 6.50
CA ASN A 71 -7.34 -3.62 7.86
C ASN A 71 -6.25 -4.23 8.77
N ARG A 72 -6.23 -3.78 10.03
CA ARG A 72 -5.27 -4.22 11.04
C ARG A 72 -5.40 -5.70 11.38
N VAL A 73 -6.62 -6.24 11.41
CA VAL A 73 -6.89 -7.64 11.76
C VAL A 73 -6.33 -8.57 10.70
N ASP A 74 -6.58 -8.28 9.40
CA ASP A 74 -6.03 -9.08 8.29
C ASP A 74 -4.49 -9.16 8.37
N LEU A 75 -3.84 -8.04 8.69
CA LEU A 75 -2.39 -7.99 8.87
C LEU A 75 -1.94 -8.81 10.09
N MET A 76 -2.70 -8.78 11.18
CA MET A 76 -2.38 -9.52 12.40
C MET A 76 -2.48 -11.03 12.18
N GLU A 77 -3.55 -11.49 11.52
CA GLU A 77 -3.72 -12.89 11.13
C GLU A 77 -2.56 -13.36 10.23
N ALA A 78 -2.21 -12.55 9.22
CA ALA A 78 -1.08 -12.86 8.36
C ALA A 78 0.26 -12.91 9.10
N ALA A 79 0.48 -12.01 10.08
CA ALA A 79 1.67 -12.01 10.91
C ALA A 79 1.76 -13.27 11.79
N PHE A 80 0.65 -13.70 12.39
CA PHE A 80 0.60 -14.97 13.14
C PHE A 80 0.88 -16.18 12.25
N HIS A 81 0.35 -16.20 11.03
CA HIS A 81 0.65 -17.26 10.06
C HIS A 81 2.10 -17.25 9.59
N ALA A 82 2.75 -16.09 9.52
CA ALA A 82 4.15 -15.98 9.11
C ALA A 82 5.15 -16.35 10.21
N ALA A 83 4.72 -16.35 11.47
CA ALA A 83 5.52 -16.69 12.64
C ALA A 83 5.39 -18.16 13.07
N ALA A 84 4.47 -18.92 12.46
CA ALA A 84 4.26 -20.35 12.69
C ALA A 84 5.11 -21.20 11.73
#